data_AF-V7FSR2-F1
#
_entry.id   AF-V7FSR2-F1
#
_cell.length_a   1.000
_cell.length_b   1.000
_cell.length_c   1.000
_cell.angle_alpha   90.00
_cell.angle_beta   90.00
_cell.angle_gamma   90.00
#
_symmetry.space_group_name_H-M   'P 1'
#
loop_
_entity.id
_entity.type
_entity.pdbx_description
1 polymer ?
#
loop_
_entity_poly.entity_id
_entity_poly.type
_entity_poly.pdbx_seq_one_letter_code
_entity_poly.pdbx_strand_id
1 'polypeptide(L)'
;MSLDQRGDSAHSVAMTGQQDDFSHLDGIGRAMASVARSPRLTVSVVAGMGIALAWLLLGAIAVRGAVSRLPGTDAPGDTMLRYLPQLPLPDFLARFFALCLAPAPLHASLGAQGGALTAMWLLMAIATMLPSAAPMIRTYCEIADTARIKGEPVAHPLVLVAGYLSVWLAVSAMFAALTLAVDAFASPGQMLDPAVGIAGAAALSIAGLYQFSWLKEACLEKCRNPFSVLFANWSARPIRIFRLGMEQGLWCLGCCWALMLVMFAVGVMNVFWMALIGLFSLVEKQTAGNLPTRLAGAILLVWAATLLVVST
;
A
#
# COMPACT_ATOMS: atom_id res chain seq x y z
N MET A 1 -72.22 -14.78 -34.78
CA MET A 1 -71.84 -13.36 -34.64
C MET A 1 -70.50 -13.32 -33.91
N SER A 2 -69.47 -12.79 -34.60
CA SER A 2 -68.08 -12.50 -34.18
C SER A 2 -67.21 -13.68 -33.69
N LEU A 3 -66.30 -14.26 -34.47
CA LEU A 3 -64.99 -13.78 -34.95
C LEU A 3 -63.92 -13.59 -33.85
N ASP A 4 -62.97 -14.54 -33.85
CA ASP A 4 -61.51 -14.37 -33.96
C ASP A 4 -60.76 -13.53 -32.90
N GLN A 5 -59.85 -14.18 -32.16
CA GLN A 5 -58.53 -13.59 -31.89
C GLN A 5 -57.45 -14.65 -31.65
N ARG A 6 -56.86 -15.06 -32.77
CA ARG A 6 -55.48 -15.54 -32.89
C ARG A 6 -54.51 -14.42 -32.48
N GLY A 7 -53.49 -14.72 -31.67
CA GLY A 7 -52.27 -13.90 -31.59
C GLY A 7 -51.79 -13.52 -30.19
N ASP A 8 -50.53 -13.86 -29.95
CA ASP A 8 -49.57 -13.12 -29.12
C ASP A 8 -49.58 -13.29 -27.59
N SER A 9 -48.75 -14.23 -27.13
CA SER A 9 -47.65 -13.87 -26.22
C SER A 9 -46.63 -15.00 -26.14
N ALA A 10 -45.84 -15.10 -27.21
CA ALA A 10 -44.47 -15.54 -27.11
C ALA A 10 -43.73 -14.62 -26.13
N HIS A 11 -43.45 -15.08 -24.91
CA HIS A 11 -42.34 -14.61 -24.08
C HIS A 11 -42.07 -15.61 -22.95
N SER A 12 -41.95 -16.90 -23.29
CA SER A 12 -41.01 -17.74 -22.55
C SER A 12 -39.63 -17.48 -23.16
N VAL A 13 -39.09 -16.28 -22.88
CA VAL A 13 -37.66 -16.05 -23.02
C VAL A 13 -37.06 -16.94 -21.95
N ALA A 14 -36.73 -18.15 -22.37
CA ALA A 14 -35.59 -18.86 -21.82
C ALA A 14 -34.45 -17.84 -21.80
N MET A 15 -34.23 -17.21 -20.66
CA MET A 15 -32.94 -16.69 -20.27
C MET A 15 -32.04 -17.92 -20.14
N THR A 16 -31.66 -18.49 -21.28
CA THR A 16 -30.38 -19.15 -21.44
C THR A 16 -29.37 -18.06 -21.17
N GLY A 17 -29.06 -17.87 -19.87
CA GLY A 17 -27.78 -17.32 -19.48
C GLY A 17 -26.77 -18.10 -20.27
N GLN A 18 -26.08 -17.40 -21.16
CA GLN A 18 -25.06 -17.94 -22.03
C GLN A 18 -23.94 -18.48 -21.14
N GLN A 19 -24.12 -19.69 -20.62
CA GLN A 19 -23.09 -20.53 -20.05
C GLN A 19 -22.28 -21.01 -21.23
N ASP A 20 -21.44 -20.10 -21.74
CA ASP A 20 -20.36 -20.49 -22.64
C ASP A 20 -19.53 -21.54 -21.89
N ASP A 21 -19.58 -22.78 -22.34
CA ASP A 21 -18.94 -23.91 -21.71
C ASP A 21 -17.44 -23.92 -22.11
N PHE A 22 -16.56 -23.57 -21.16
CA PHE A 22 -15.10 -23.58 -21.37
C PHE A 22 -14.49 -24.96 -21.11
N SER A 23 -15.31 -26.02 -21.23
CA SER A 23 -14.86 -27.42 -21.15
C SER A 23 -13.72 -27.74 -22.11
N HIS A 24 -13.56 -26.96 -23.19
CA HIS A 24 -12.52 -27.10 -24.21
C HIS A 24 -11.15 -26.50 -23.83
N LEU A 25 -11.01 -25.78 -22.71
CA LEU A 25 -9.74 -25.20 -22.27
C LEU A 25 -9.09 -26.04 -21.16
N ASP A 26 -7.77 -26.22 -21.24
CA ASP A 26 -6.95 -26.79 -20.17
C ASP A 26 -7.20 -26.08 -18.84
N GLY A 27 -6.94 -26.74 -17.70
CA GLY A 27 -7.24 -26.16 -16.38
C GLY A 27 -6.68 -24.74 -16.18
N ILE A 28 -5.53 -24.45 -16.77
CA ILE A 28 -4.90 -23.12 -16.79
C ILE A 28 -5.68 -22.14 -17.69
N GLY A 29 -6.14 -22.60 -18.86
CA GLY A 29 -6.97 -21.81 -19.79
C GLY A 29 -8.35 -21.48 -19.20
N ARG A 30 -8.99 -22.42 -18.50
CA ARG A 30 -10.22 -22.16 -17.74
C ARG A 30 -10.00 -21.17 -16.60
N ALA A 31 -8.90 -21.31 -15.86
CA ALA A 31 -8.54 -20.37 -14.80
C ALA A 31 -8.34 -18.95 -15.36
N MET A 32 -7.56 -18.80 -16.44
CA MET A 32 -7.34 -17.50 -17.09
C MET A 32 -8.62 -16.90 -17.68
N ALA A 33 -9.48 -17.71 -18.29
CA ALA A 33 -10.77 -17.28 -18.84
C ALA A 33 -11.78 -16.87 -17.74
N SER A 34 -11.69 -17.47 -16.54
CA SER A 34 -12.50 -17.10 -15.37
C SER A 34 -12.00 -15.80 -14.70
N VAL A 35 -10.68 -15.61 -14.67
CA VAL A 35 -10.02 -14.38 -14.20
C VAL A 35 -10.34 -13.20 -15.12
N ALA A 36 -10.43 -13.42 -16.43
CA ALA A 36 -10.76 -12.36 -17.40
C ALA A 36 -12.23 -11.89 -17.33
N ARG A 37 -13.16 -12.76 -16.89
CA ARG A 37 -14.60 -12.45 -16.87
C ARG A 37 -15.13 -11.87 -15.58
N SER A 38 -14.42 -12.06 -14.48
CA SER A 38 -14.82 -11.52 -13.18
C SER A 38 -13.86 -10.41 -12.77
N PRO A 39 -14.22 -9.13 -12.97
CA PRO A 39 -13.41 -8.00 -12.51
C PRO A 39 -13.01 -8.08 -11.04
N ARG A 40 -13.81 -8.76 -10.20
CA ARG A 40 -13.45 -9.06 -8.82
C ARG A 40 -12.17 -9.89 -8.72
N LEU A 41 -12.08 -10.99 -9.48
CA LEU A 41 -10.89 -11.85 -9.48
C LEU A 41 -9.74 -11.15 -10.19
N THR A 42 -9.98 -10.48 -11.32
CA THR A 42 -8.92 -9.71 -12.01
C THR A 42 -8.25 -8.73 -11.06
N VAL A 43 -9.03 -7.91 -10.36
CA VAL A 43 -8.48 -6.87 -9.49
C VAL A 43 -7.83 -7.48 -8.24
N SER A 44 -8.41 -8.53 -7.67
CA SER A 44 -7.84 -9.21 -6.50
C SER A 44 -6.51 -9.89 -6.84
N VAL A 45 -6.41 -10.55 -8.00
CA VAL A 45 -5.19 -11.20 -8.48
C VAL A 45 -4.13 -10.15 -8.80
N VAL A 46 -4.48 -9.07 -9.52
CA VAL A 46 -3.54 -7.99 -9.84
C VAL A 46 -3.02 -7.32 -8.57
N ALA A 47 -3.89 -7.00 -7.62
CA ALA A 47 -3.50 -6.40 -6.34
C ALA A 47 -2.63 -7.36 -5.52
N GLY A 48 -3.02 -8.64 -5.41
CA GLY A 48 -2.27 -9.66 -4.68
C GLY A 48 -0.88 -9.91 -5.27
N MET A 49 -0.79 -10.01 -6.59
CA MET A 49 0.47 -10.17 -7.32
C MET A 49 1.36 -8.93 -7.14
N GLY A 50 0.78 -7.73 -7.19
CA GLY A 50 1.50 -6.48 -6.91
C GLY A 50 2.05 -6.42 -5.48
N ILE A 51 1.27 -6.82 -4.47
CA ILE A 51 1.71 -6.89 -3.07
C ILE A 51 2.85 -7.91 -2.91
N ALA A 52 2.69 -9.11 -3.48
CA ALA A 52 3.71 -10.15 -3.40
C ALA A 52 5.01 -9.72 -4.07
N LEU A 53 4.93 -9.14 -5.28
CA LEU A 53 6.09 -8.59 -5.98
C LEU A 53 6.76 -7.47 -5.18
N ALA A 54 5.99 -6.59 -4.56
CA ALA A 54 6.53 -5.52 -3.72
C ALA A 54 7.30 -6.07 -2.51
N TRP A 55 6.74 -7.06 -1.80
CA TRP A 55 7.44 -7.73 -0.70
C TRP A 55 8.70 -8.46 -1.14
N LEU A 56 8.67 -9.13 -2.29
CA LEU A 56 9.85 -9.80 -2.85
C LEU A 56 10.96 -8.80 -3.19
N LEU A 57 10.63 -7.67 -3.81
CA LEU A 57 11.58 -6.62 -4.14
C LEU A 57 12.17 -5.97 -2.89
N LEU A 58 11.34 -5.67 -1.88
CA LEU A 58 11.79 -5.10 -0.61
C LEU A 58 12.66 -6.09 0.18
N GLY A 59 12.32 -7.38 0.18
CA GLY A 59 13.14 -8.43 0.76
C GLY A 59 14.50 -8.51 0.07
N ALA A 60 14.54 -8.44 -1.27
CA ALA A 60 15.78 -8.44 -2.03
C ALA A 60 16.67 -7.20 -1.73
N ILE A 61 16.06 -6.02 -1.58
CA ILE A 61 16.77 -4.80 -1.13
C ILE A 61 17.40 -5.03 0.24
N ALA A 62 16.63 -5.57 1.18
CA ALA A 62 17.08 -5.75 2.55
C ALA A 62 18.19 -6.80 2.69
N VAL A 63 18.10 -7.92 1.97
CA VAL A 63 19.18 -8.93 1.94
C VAL A 63 20.48 -8.31 1.42
N ARG A 64 20.41 -7.53 0.32
CA ARG A 64 21.60 -6.83 -0.20
C ARG A 64 22.13 -5.78 0.77
N GLY A 65 21.23 -5.01 1.41
CA GLY A 65 21.57 -4.04 2.44
C GLY A 65 22.31 -4.66 3.63
N ALA A 66 21.82 -5.79 4.15
CA ALA A 66 22.41 -6.51 5.27
C ALA A 66 23.80 -7.10 4.97
N VAL A 67 24.07 -7.42 3.69
CA VAL A 67 25.40 -7.87 3.23
C VAL A 67 26.36 -6.70 3.02
N SER A 68 25.84 -5.53 2.61
CA SER A 68 26.66 -4.31 2.41
C SER A 68 27.00 -3.54 3.70
N ARG A 69 26.36 -3.84 4.83
CA ARG A 69 26.63 -3.18 6.11
C ARG A 69 27.97 -3.61 6.73
N LEU A 70 28.66 -2.65 7.35
CA LEU A 70 29.92 -2.87 8.05
C LEU A 70 29.73 -3.73 9.32
N PRO A 71 30.71 -4.57 9.68
CA PRO A 71 30.66 -5.36 10.92
C PRO A 71 30.39 -4.46 12.14
N GLY A 72 29.33 -4.76 12.91
CA GLY A 72 28.95 -3.98 14.10
C GLY A 72 27.88 -2.91 13.88
N THR A 73 27.40 -2.71 12.64
CA THR A 73 26.23 -1.85 12.33
C THR A 73 24.97 -2.66 12.00
N ASP A 74 24.92 -3.91 12.47
CA ASP A 74 23.84 -4.84 12.19
C ASP A 74 22.51 -4.32 12.73
N ALA A 75 21.51 -4.20 11.85
CA ALA A 75 20.15 -3.85 12.23
C ALA A 75 19.40 -5.10 12.72
N PRO A 76 18.37 -4.93 13.59
CA PRO A 76 17.49 -6.04 13.96
C PRO A 76 16.93 -6.75 12.73
N GLY A 77 17.19 -8.06 12.59
CA GLY A 77 16.79 -8.89 11.45
C GLY A 77 17.87 -9.14 10.39
N ASP A 78 19.00 -8.41 10.41
CA ASP A 78 20.08 -8.59 9.42
C ASP A 78 20.72 -9.98 9.49
N THR A 79 20.83 -10.57 10.69
CA THR A 79 21.34 -11.94 10.88
C THR A 79 20.47 -12.96 10.15
N MET A 80 19.14 -12.84 10.23
CA MET A 80 18.20 -13.71 9.53
C MET A 80 18.25 -13.48 8.01
N LEU A 81 18.38 -12.23 7.57
CA LEU A 81 18.47 -11.86 6.16
C LEU A 81 19.74 -12.42 5.49
N ARG A 82 20.86 -12.52 6.21
CA ARG A 82 22.11 -13.11 5.69
C ARG A 82 22.02 -14.61 5.39
N TYR A 83 21.07 -15.33 6.01
CA TYR A 83 20.83 -16.75 5.71
C TYR A 83 19.96 -16.97 4.47
N LEU A 84 19.32 -15.94 3.94
CA LEU A 84 18.50 -16.06 2.74
C LEU A 84 19.37 -16.06 1.47
N PRO A 85 19.04 -16.92 0.48
CA PRO A 85 19.81 -16.99 -0.75
C PRO A 85 19.69 -15.68 -1.55
N GLN A 86 20.82 -15.21 -2.07
CA GLN A 86 20.83 -14.03 -2.94
C GLN A 86 20.21 -14.40 -4.30
N LEU A 87 19.09 -13.77 -4.63
CA LEU A 87 18.47 -13.96 -5.94
C LEU A 87 19.32 -13.29 -7.02
N PRO A 88 19.68 -13.99 -8.12
CA PRO A 88 20.29 -13.36 -9.28
C PRO A 88 19.25 -12.43 -9.90
N LEU A 89 19.48 -11.12 -9.80
CA LEU A 89 18.56 -10.10 -10.31
C LEU A 89 19.09 -9.51 -11.62
N PRO A 90 18.20 -9.09 -12.54
CA PRO A 90 18.58 -8.36 -13.74
C PRO A 90 19.40 -7.11 -13.41
N ASP A 91 20.32 -6.72 -14.28
CA ASP A 91 21.23 -5.58 -14.07
C ASP A 91 20.49 -4.27 -13.76
N PHE A 92 19.32 -4.05 -14.35
CA PHE A 92 18.47 -2.90 -14.05
C PHE A 92 18.04 -2.84 -12.56
N LEU A 93 17.59 -3.97 -12.01
CA LEU A 93 17.21 -4.08 -10.61
C LEU A 93 18.42 -3.93 -9.68
N ALA A 94 19.58 -4.45 -10.09
CA ALA A 94 20.82 -4.26 -9.34
C ALA A 94 21.23 -2.78 -9.26
N ARG A 95 21.13 -2.02 -10.37
CA ARG A 95 21.38 -0.57 -10.39
C ARG A 95 20.37 0.19 -9.55
N PHE A 96 19.09 -0.14 -9.66
CA PHE A 96 18.03 0.44 -8.84
C PHE A 96 18.32 0.26 -7.35
N PHE A 97 18.71 -0.94 -6.92
CA PHE A 97 19.07 -1.21 -5.53
C PHE A 97 20.33 -0.48 -5.09
N ALA A 98 21.35 -0.39 -5.93
CA ALA A 98 22.55 0.40 -5.62
C ALA A 98 22.21 1.89 -5.38
N LEU A 99 21.28 2.46 -6.16
CA LEU A 99 20.81 3.84 -5.98
C LEU A 99 19.98 4.04 -4.70
N CYS A 100 19.33 2.99 -4.19
CA CYS A 100 18.57 3.03 -2.94
C CYS A 100 19.45 2.82 -1.69
N LEU A 101 20.55 2.07 -1.82
CA LEU A 101 21.35 1.55 -0.71
C LEU A 101 22.63 2.35 -0.43
N ALA A 102 23.20 2.99 -1.45
CA ALA A 102 24.42 3.76 -1.30
C ALA A 102 24.10 5.27 -1.30
N PRO A 103 24.77 6.08 -0.45
CA PRO A 103 24.96 7.48 -0.77
C PRO A 103 25.76 7.49 -2.08
N ALA A 104 25.06 7.66 -3.20
CA ALA A 104 25.68 7.48 -4.51
C ALA A 104 26.86 8.45 -4.65
N PRO A 105 27.97 8.01 -5.27
CA PRO A 105 29.04 8.93 -5.60
C PRO A 105 28.48 10.01 -6.54
N LEU A 106 29.09 11.20 -6.53
CA LEU A 106 28.72 12.47 -7.19
C LEU A 106 28.32 12.44 -8.70
N HIS A 107 28.08 11.28 -9.30
CA HIS A 107 27.88 11.03 -10.73
C HIS A 107 26.47 10.52 -11.08
N ALA A 108 25.64 10.12 -10.11
CA ALA A 108 24.24 9.80 -10.38
C ALA A 108 23.44 11.09 -10.55
N SER A 109 22.63 11.20 -11.62
CA SER A 109 21.74 12.36 -11.75
C SER A 109 20.76 12.38 -10.57
N LEU A 110 20.59 13.54 -9.93
CA LEU A 110 19.68 13.74 -8.80
C LEU A 110 18.27 13.16 -9.09
N GLY A 111 17.84 13.23 -10.35
CA GLY A 111 16.59 12.66 -10.83
C GLY A 111 16.54 11.12 -10.82
N ALA A 112 17.63 10.43 -11.13
CA ALA A 112 17.68 8.97 -11.07
C ALA A 112 17.63 8.47 -9.62
N GLN A 113 18.33 9.14 -8.70
CA GLN A 113 18.28 8.82 -7.27
C GLN A 113 16.90 9.12 -6.67
N GLY A 114 16.34 10.29 -6.97
CA GLY A 114 14.98 10.66 -6.53
C GLY A 114 13.92 9.72 -7.07
N GLY A 115 14.03 9.31 -8.34
CA GLY A 115 13.15 8.30 -8.94
C GLY A 115 13.28 6.94 -8.26
N ALA A 116 14.50 6.52 -7.94
CA ALA A 116 14.74 5.26 -7.25
C ALA A 116 14.13 5.25 -5.83
N LEU A 117 14.38 6.30 -5.05
CA LEU A 117 13.81 6.48 -3.71
C LEU A 117 12.28 6.56 -3.76
N THR A 118 11.71 7.29 -4.73
CA THR A 118 10.25 7.37 -4.92
C THR A 118 9.65 6.00 -5.18
N ALA A 119 10.27 5.21 -6.06
CA ALA A 119 9.80 3.86 -6.34
C ALA A 119 9.98 2.93 -5.13
N MET A 120 11.04 3.06 -4.34
CA MET A 120 11.23 2.31 -3.10
C MET A 120 10.12 2.62 -2.09
N TRP A 121 9.86 3.90 -1.81
CA TRP A 121 8.77 4.32 -0.93
C TRP A 121 7.39 3.87 -1.44
N LEU A 122 7.20 3.90 -2.76
CA LEU A 122 5.98 3.40 -3.38
C LEU A 122 5.83 1.89 -3.22
N LEU A 123 6.90 1.11 -3.37
CA LEU A 123 6.88 -0.34 -3.12
C LEU A 123 6.50 -0.63 -1.66
N MET A 124 7.05 0.13 -0.70
CA MET A 124 6.69 -0.01 0.72
C MET A 124 5.21 0.30 0.95
N ALA A 125 4.70 1.38 0.35
CA ALA A 125 3.29 1.75 0.42
C ALA A 125 2.39 0.67 -0.20
N ILE A 126 2.74 0.13 -1.37
CA ILE A 126 1.99 -0.95 -2.01
C ILE A 126 2.01 -2.21 -1.13
N ALA A 127 3.17 -2.59 -0.60
CA ALA A 127 3.34 -3.79 0.21
C ALA A 127 2.50 -3.77 1.50
N THR A 128 2.37 -2.61 2.14
CA THR A 128 1.77 -2.47 3.47
C THR A 128 0.36 -1.86 3.47
N MET A 129 0.08 -0.93 2.55
CA MET A 129 -1.15 -0.14 2.55
C MET A 129 -2.18 -0.63 1.54
N LEU A 130 -1.76 -1.19 0.41
CA LEU A 130 -2.70 -1.80 -0.54
C LEU A 130 -3.56 -2.93 0.08
N PRO A 131 -3.03 -3.81 0.98
CA PRO A 131 -3.85 -4.76 1.72
C PRO A 131 -5.02 -4.10 2.48
N SER A 132 -4.81 -2.88 3.00
CA SER A 132 -5.84 -2.16 3.73
C SER A 132 -6.98 -1.64 2.86
N ALA A 133 -6.75 -1.48 1.55
CA ALA A 133 -7.78 -1.12 0.58
C ALA A 133 -8.60 -2.34 0.10
N ALA A 134 -8.21 -3.56 0.46
CA ALA A 134 -8.87 -4.78 0.00
C ALA A 134 -10.38 -4.86 0.31
N PRO A 135 -10.87 -4.49 1.52
CA PRO A 135 -12.30 -4.50 1.82
C PRO A 135 -13.09 -3.55 0.90
N MET A 136 -12.57 -2.34 0.71
CA MET A 136 -13.18 -1.34 -0.19
C MET A 136 -13.24 -1.84 -1.63
N ILE A 137 -12.16 -2.43 -2.14
CA ILE A 137 -12.09 -2.95 -3.51
C ILE A 137 -13.14 -4.06 -3.70
N ARG A 138 -13.31 -4.95 -2.72
CA ARG A 138 -14.33 -6.03 -2.76
C ARG A 138 -15.74 -5.46 -2.82
N THR A 139 -16.05 -4.49 -1.95
CA THR A 139 -17.35 -3.80 -1.96
C THR A 139 -17.64 -3.13 -3.30
N TYR A 140 -16.67 -2.38 -3.84
CA TYR A 140 -16.87 -1.70 -5.12
C TYR A 140 -17.11 -2.71 -6.25
N CYS A 141 -16.35 -3.81 -6.26
CA CYS A 141 -16.56 -4.93 -7.16
C CYS A 141 -17.96 -5.56 -7.02
N GLU A 142 -18.50 -5.66 -5.80
CA GLU A 142 -19.87 -6.15 -5.56
C GLU A 142 -20.95 -5.25 -6.16
N ILE A 143 -20.82 -3.95 -5.95
CA ILE A 143 -21.75 -2.95 -6.50
C ILE A 143 -21.61 -2.90 -8.02
N ALA A 144 -20.39 -2.92 -8.54
CA ALA A 144 -20.08 -2.90 -9.97
C ALA A 144 -20.65 -4.12 -10.71
N ASP A 145 -20.62 -5.30 -10.10
CA ASP A 145 -21.24 -6.51 -10.67
C ASP A 145 -22.75 -6.41 -10.66
N THR A 146 -23.34 -5.94 -9.54
CA THR A 146 -24.80 -5.78 -9.42
C THR A 146 -25.33 -4.78 -10.43
N ALA A 147 -24.65 -3.65 -10.63
CA ALA A 147 -25.01 -2.63 -11.62
C ALA A 147 -24.86 -3.16 -13.06
N ARG A 148 -23.84 -3.98 -13.34
CA ARG A 148 -23.69 -4.62 -14.66
C ARG A 148 -24.78 -5.65 -14.96
N ILE A 149 -25.21 -6.43 -13.97
CA ILE A 149 -26.35 -7.36 -14.12
C ILE A 149 -27.62 -6.58 -14.48
N LYS A 150 -27.77 -5.36 -13.94
CA LYS A 150 -28.88 -4.44 -14.25
C LYS A 150 -28.72 -3.67 -15.58
N GLY A 151 -27.62 -3.89 -16.32
CA GLY A 151 -27.34 -3.19 -17.58
C GLY A 151 -26.90 -1.73 -17.42
N GLU A 152 -26.54 -1.31 -16.21
CA GLU A 152 -26.08 0.06 -15.96
C GLU A 152 -24.60 0.25 -16.37
N PRO A 153 -24.21 1.45 -16.82
CA PRO A 153 -22.81 1.73 -17.14
C PRO A 153 -21.95 1.76 -15.86
N VAL A 154 -20.85 1.02 -15.87
CA VAL A 154 -19.96 0.84 -14.70
C VAL A 154 -18.51 1.05 -15.10
N ALA A 155 -17.77 1.82 -14.29
CA ALA A 155 -16.34 1.99 -14.46
C ALA A 155 -15.56 0.78 -13.92
N HIS A 156 -14.40 0.50 -14.51
CA HIS A 156 -13.56 -0.61 -14.07
C HIS A 156 -12.98 -0.35 -12.65
N PRO A 157 -13.00 -1.33 -11.72
CA PRO A 157 -12.47 -1.13 -10.35
C PRO A 157 -11.00 -0.71 -10.29
N LEU A 158 -10.21 -0.99 -11.32
CA LEU A 158 -8.82 -0.51 -11.42
C LEU A 158 -8.72 1.01 -11.41
N VAL A 159 -9.74 1.74 -11.85
CA VAL A 159 -9.75 3.23 -11.80
C VAL A 159 -9.75 3.72 -10.35
N LEU A 160 -10.46 3.01 -9.47
CA LEU A 160 -10.48 3.30 -8.03
C LEU A 160 -9.10 2.99 -7.40
N VAL A 161 -8.49 1.86 -7.75
CA VAL A 161 -7.14 1.51 -7.30
C VAL A 161 -6.10 2.51 -7.80
N ALA A 162 -6.21 2.97 -9.05
CA ALA A 162 -5.33 3.99 -9.62
C ALA A 162 -5.43 5.32 -8.86
N GLY A 163 -6.65 5.74 -8.48
CA GLY A 163 -6.86 6.92 -7.64
C GLY A 163 -6.16 6.80 -6.29
N TYR A 164 -6.31 5.65 -5.63
CA TYR A 164 -5.63 5.35 -4.37
C TYR A 164 -4.09 5.39 -4.51
N LEU A 165 -3.54 4.71 -5.52
CA LEU A 165 -2.10 4.67 -5.76
C LEU A 165 -1.52 6.03 -6.18
N SER A 166 -2.30 6.91 -6.79
CA SER A 166 -1.83 8.26 -7.14
C SER A 166 -1.49 9.11 -5.90
N VAL A 167 -2.28 9.00 -4.83
CA VAL A 167 -1.98 9.66 -3.54
C VAL A 167 -0.70 9.08 -2.94
N TRP A 168 -0.56 7.75 -2.96
CA TRP A 168 0.66 7.10 -2.48
C TRP A 168 1.90 7.43 -3.28
N LEU A 169 1.77 7.60 -4.59
CA LEU A 169 2.87 8.07 -5.44
C LEU A 169 3.31 9.49 -5.05
N ALA A 170 2.37 10.41 -4.83
CA ALA A 170 2.68 11.77 -4.41
C ALA A 170 3.38 11.79 -3.03
N VAL A 171 2.89 10.99 -2.09
CA VAL A 171 3.49 10.83 -0.75
C VAL A 171 4.90 10.23 -0.85
N SER A 172 5.08 9.22 -1.71
CA SER A 172 6.38 8.57 -1.92
C SER A 172 7.40 9.54 -2.51
N ALA A 173 6.99 10.40 -3.45
CA ALA A 173 7.84 11.45 -4.00
C ALA A 173 8.22 12.49 -2.94
N MET A 174 7.29 12.86 -2.06
CA MET A 174 7.56 13.76 -0.94
C MET A 174 8.58 13.16 0.04
N PHE A 175 8.43 11.88 0.42
CA PHE A 175 9.39 11.20 1.29
C PHE A 175 10.76 11.02 0.62
N ALA A 176 10.80 10.75 -0.69
CA ALA A 176 12.05 10.70 -1.44
C ALA A 176 12.76 12.06 -1.45
N ALA A 177 12.03 13.15 -1.69
CA ALA A 177 12.57 14.50 -1.63
C ALA A 177 13.08 14.85 -0.21
N LEU A 178 12.35 14.45 0.83
CA LEU A 178 12.78 14.63 2.22
C LEU A 178 14.06 13.83 2.52
N THR A 179 14.16 12.58 2.03
CA THR A 179 15.36 11.75 2.18
C THR A 179 16.56 12.44 1.54
N LEU A 180 16.42 12.91 0.29
CA LEU A 180 17.49 13.64 -0.40
C LEU A 180 17.86 14.95 0.28
N ALA A 181 16.89 15.68 0.83
CA ALA A 181 17.16 16.90 1.57
C ALA A 181 17.97 16.59 2.83
N VAL A 182 17.56 15.60 3.62
CA VAL A 182 18.30 15.18 4.82
C VAL A 182 19.71 14.72 4.46
N ASP A 183 19.88 13.90 3.41
CA ASP A 183 21.20 13.46 2.95
C ASP A 183 22.09 14.62 2.48
N ALA A 184 21.51 15.68 1.90
CA ALA A 184 22.27 16.87 1.50
C ALA A 184 22.75 17.72 2.68
N PHE A 185 22.04 17.69 3.81
CA PHE A 185 22.41 18.41 5.02
C PHE A 185 23.24 17.55 6.00
N ALA A 186 23.14 16.22 5.92
CA ALA A 186 23.91 15.30 6.74
C ALA A 186 25.36 15.22 6.24
N SER A 187 26.32 15.72 7.01
CA SER A 187 27.73 15.56 6.67
C SER A 187 28.15 14.08 6.83
N PRO A 188 28.94 13.51 5.89
CA PRO A 188 29.39 12.13 5.98
C PRO A 188 30.26 11.94 7.24
N GLY A 189 29.70 11.26 8.26
CA GLY A 189 30.34 11.03 9.56
C GLY A 189 29.44 11.25 10.78
N GLN A 190 28.26 11.85 10.64
CA GLN A 190 27.37 12.22 11.75
C GLN A 190 26.22 11.24 12.06
N MET A 191 26.25 9.99 11.57
CA MET A 191 25.21 8.99 11.93
C MET A 191 25.15 8.66 13.43
N LEU A 192 26.12 9.12 14.23
CA LEU A 192 26.20 8.98 15.69
C LEU A 192 25.95 10.31 16.44
N ASP A 193 25.52 11.36 15.76
CA ASP A 193 25.26 12.67 16.39
C ASP A 193 23.99 12.61 17.25
N PRO A 194 24.02 13.07 18.52
CA PRO A 194 22.82 13.24 19.36
C PRO A 194 21.66 13.94 18.64
N ALA A 195 21.95 14.81 17.66
CA ALA A 195 20.94 15.45 16.82
C ALA A 195 20.04 14.45 16.06
N VAL A 196 20.58 13.32 15.60
CA VAL A 196 19.81 12.25 14.93
C VAL A 196 18.93 11.51 15.93
N GLY A 197 19.44 11.26 17.13
CA GLY A 197 18.68 10.66 18.24
C GLY A 197 17.51 11.53 18.68
N ILE A 198 17.74 12.85 18.82
CA ILE A 198 16.71 13.84 19.17
C ILE A 198 15.67 13.96 18.06
N ALA A 199 16.08 14.00 16.79
CA ALA A 199 15.15 14.04 15.65
C ALA A 199 14.28 12.76 15.59
N GLY A 200 14.89 11.59 15.82
CA GLY A 200 14.16 10.32 15.89
C GLY A 200 13.18 10.27 17.06
N ALA A 201 13.60 10.75 18.25
CA ALA A 201 12.73 10.86 19.42
C ALA A 201 11.58 11.85 19.21
N ALA A 202 11.83 12.97 18.54
CA ALA A 202 10.78 13.93 18.18
C ALA A 202 9.76 13.31 17.22
N ALA A 203 10.22 12.59 16.19
CA ALA A 203 9.34 11.87 15.26
C ALA A 203 8.50 10.80 15.97
N LEU A 204 9.11 10.01 16.87
CA LEU A 204 8.41 9.01 17.68
C LEU A 204 7.41 9.65 18.65
N SER A 205 7.76 10.78 19.26
CA SER A 205 6.87 11.53 20.15
C SER A 205 5.67 12.08 19.41
N ILE A 206 5.89 12.70 18.24
CA ILE A 206 4.81 13.19 17.37
C ILE A 206 3.91 12.02 16.97
N ALA A 207 4.49 10.89 16.56
CA ALA A 207 3.70 9.72 16.17
C ALA A 207 2.91 9.15 17.35
N GLY A 208 3.53 9.02 18.52
CA GLY A 208 2.90 8.54 19.74
C GLY A 208 1.76 9.45 20.22
N LEU A 209 1.93 10.78 20.18
CA LEU A 209 0.86 11.73 20.50
C LEU A 209 -0.25 11.70 19.46
N TYR A 210 0.09 11.57 18.18
CA TYR A 210 -0.88 11.46 17.10
C TYR A 210 -1.79 10.23 17.25
N GLN A 211 -1.26 9.12 17.79
CA GLN A 211 -2.04 7.91 18.09
C GLN A 211 -3.20 8.16 19.06
N PHE A 212 -3.10 9.15 19.95
CA PHE A 212 -4.17 9.53 20.89
C PHE A 212 -5.06 10.67 20.38
N SER A 213 -4.80 11.20 19.18
CA SER A 213 -5.53 12.34 18.64
C SER A 213 -6.92 11.97 18.15
N TRP A 214 -7.90 12.83 18.45
CA TRP A 214 -9.26 12.77 17.87
C TRP A 214 -9.23 12.80 16.34
N LEU A 215 -8.25 13.46 15.74
CA LEU A 215 -8.08 13.50 14.30
C LEU A 215 -7.78 12.10 13.73
N LYS A 216 -6.92 11.33 14.40
CA LYS A 216 -6.63 9.95 13.98
C LYS A 216 -7.88 9.09 14.06
N GLU A 217 -8.61 9.17 15.18
CA GLU A 217 -9.84 8.39 15.39
C GLU A 217 -10.87 8.69 14.29
N ALA A 218 -11.10 9.96 13.97
CA ALA A 218 -12.02 10.37 12.91
C ALA A 218 -11.59 9.85 11.52
N CYS A 219 -10.30 9.96 11.17
CA CYS A 219 -9.78 9.42 9.91
C CYS A 219 -9.90 7.89 9.85
N LEU A 220 -9.70 7.22 10.97
CA LEU A 220 -9.69 5.76 11.08
C LEU A 220 -11.11 5.18 11.05
N GLU A 221 -12.08 5.83 11.67
CA GLU A 221 -13.51 5.51 11.54
C GLU A 221 -13.96 5.60 10.08
N LYS A 222 -13.53 6.67 9.38
CA LYS A 222 -13.84 6.84 7.96
C LYS A 222 -13.14 5.81 7.08
N CYS A 223 -11.89 5.48 7.40
CA CYS A 223 -11.12 4.45 6.71
C CYS A 223 -11.73 3.05 6.89
N ARG A 224 -12.31 2.75 8.06
CA ARG A 224 -12.99 1.48 8.39
C ARG A 224 -14.37 1.33 7.72
N ASN A 225 -15.08 2.44 7.48
CA ASN A 225 -16.42 2.44 6.89
C ASN A 225 -16.47 3.12 5.50
N PRO A 226 -15.83 2.51 4.48
CA PRO A 226 -15.80 3.06 3.12
C PRO A 226 -17.19 3.07 2.45
N PHE A 227 -18.13 2.24 2.94
CA PHE A 227 -19.46 2.07 2.37
C PHE A 227 -20.26 3.38 2.31
N SER A 228 -20.21 4.19 3.38
CA SER A 228 -20.96 5.45 3.46
C SER A 228 -20.60 6.45 2.35
N VAL A 229 -19.33 6.54 1.97
CA VAL A 229 -18.86 7.44 0.90
C VAL A 229 -19.10 6.83 -0.46
N LEU A 230 -18.85 5.52 -0.59
CA LEU A 230 -18.91 4.80 -1.84
C LEU A 230 -20.34 4.78 -2.41
N PHE A 231 -21.35 4.57 -1.56
CA PHE A 231 -22.76 4.59 -1.96
C PHE A 231 -23.27 6.01 -2.23
N ALA A 232 -22.89 7.00 -1.41
CA ALA A 232 -23.34 8.38 -1.58
C ALA A 232 -22.80 9.04 -2.87
N ASN A 233 -21.60 8.67 -3.30
CA ASN A 233 -20.91 9.27 -4.45
C ASN A 233 -20.79 8.32 -5.66
N TRP A 234 -21.57 7.23 -5.69
CA TRP A 234 -21.50 6.27 -6.79
C TRP A 234 -21.84 6.92 -8.13
N SER A 235 -21.00 6.66 -9.14
CA SER A 235 -21.23 7.17 -10.49
C SER A 235 -20.62 6.27 -11.56
N ALA A 236 -21.33 6.15 -12.68
CA ALA A 236 -20.84 5.54 -13.91
C ALA A 236 -19.61 6.23 -14.54
N ARG A 237 -19.28 7.47 -14.13
CA ARG A 237 -18.17 8.24 -14.71
C ARG A 237 -16.82 7.83 -14.11
N PRO A 238 -15.83 7.40 -14.92
CA PRO A 238 -14.51 6.98 -14.43
C PRO A 238 -13.82 8.04 -13.57
N ILE A 239 -13.95 9.33 -13.92
CA ILE A 239 -13.34 10.43 -13.16
C ILE A 239 -13.86 10.55 -11.72
N ARG A 240 -15.14 10.23 -11.47
CA ARG A 240 -15.71 10.26 -10.12
C ARG A 240 -15.21 9.07 -9.29
N ILE A 241 -15.03 7.92 -9.93
CA ILE A 241 -14.46 6.72 -9.30
C ILE A 241 -12.96 6.92 -8.98
N PHE A 242 -12.23 7.61 -9.85
CA PHE A 242 -10.85 8.00 -9.57
C PHE A 242 -10.75 8.94 -8.36
N ARG A 243 -11.59 9.98 -8.29
CA ARG A 243 -11.66 10.90 -7.13
C ARG A 243 -12.04 10.17 -5.84
N LEU A 244 -12.93 9.19 -5.91
CA LEU A 244 -13.31 8.34 -4.78
C LEU A 244 -12.11 7.53 -4.26
N GLY A 245 -11.31 6.97 -5.17
CA GLY A 245 -10.04 6.32 -4.83
C GLY A 245 -9.03 7.28 -4.18
N MET A 246 -8.90 8.50 -4.69
CA MET A 246 -8.04 9.53 -4.09
C MET A 246 -8.51 9.93 -2.69
N GLU A 247 -9.81 10.13 -2.51
CA GLU A 247 -10.40 10.49 -1.22
C GLU A 247 -10.10 9.40 -0.17
N GLN A 248 -10.29 8.13 -0.53
CA GLN A 248 -9.88 7.03 0.36
C GLN A 248 -8.38 7.03 0.62
N GLY A 249 -7.55 7.32 -0.39
CA GLY A 249 -6.11 7.45 -0.24
C GLY A 249 -5.74 8.51 0.79
N LEU A 250 -6.40 9.67 0.77
CA LEU A 250 -6.18 10.76 1.73
C LEU A 250 -6.63 10.40 3.15
N TRP A 251 -7.77 9.72 3.32
CA TRP A 251 -8.20 9.22 4.62
C TRP A 251 -7.23 8.17 5.19
N CYS A 252 -6.77 7.27 4.33
CA CYS A 252 -5.76 6.28 4.68
C CYS A 252 -4.44 6.95 5.08
N LEU A 253 -3.98 7.95 4.32
CA LEU A 253 -2.80 8.73 4.66
C LEU A 253 -2.96 9.43 6.01
N GLY A 254 -4.12 10.04 6.26
CA GLY A 254 -4.45 10.67 7.54
C GLY A 254 -4.33 9.71 8.73
N CYS A 255 -4.72 8.44 8.60
CA CYS A 255 -4.61 7.52 9.72
C CYS A 255 -3.19 6.94 9.93
N CYS A 256 -2.33 6.88 8.90
CA CYS A 256 -1.02 6.22 8.98
C CYS A 256 0.22 7.10 8.75
N TRP A 257 0.09 8.39 8.38
CA TRP A 257 1.25 9.26 8.10
C TRP A 257 2.23 9.33 9.28
N ALA A 258 1.71 9.34 10.52
CA ALA A 258 2.51 9.33 11.73
C ALA A 258 3.39 8.07 11.83
N LEU A 259 2.86 6.90 11.48
CA LEU A 259 3.63 5.65 11.45
C LEU A 259 4.66 5.63 10.31
N MET A 260 4.40 6.34 9.22
CA MET A 260 5.40 6.51 8.16
C MET A 260 6.57 7.40 8.59
N LEU A 261 6.32 8.44 9.39
CA LEU A 261 7.39 9.22 10.00
C LEU A 261 8.28 8.39 10.92
N VAL A 262 7.68 7.43 11.65
CA VAL A 262 8.46 6.47 12.44
C VAL A 262 9.35 5.61 11.55
N MET A 263 8.86 5.14 10.40
CA MET A 263 9.70 4.40 9.45
C MET A 263 10.89 5.23 8.92
N PHE A 264 10.69 6.54 8.74
CA PHE A 264 11.77 7.45 8.37
C PHE A 264 12.81 7.56 9.50
N ALA A 265 12.36 7.70 10.75
CA ALA A 265 13.22 7.86 11.93
C ALA A 265 14.02 6.59 12.32
N VAL A 266 13.40 5.42 12.21
CA VAL A 266 14.00 4.13 12.60
C VAL A 266 14.94 3.58 11.52
N GLY A 267 14.93 4.21 10.34
CA GLY A 267 15.70 3.78 9.18
C GLY A 267 14.83 3.01 8.20
N VAL A 268 14.66 3.60 7.02
CA VAL A 268 13.86 3.10 5.88
C VAL A 268 14.25 1.69 5.45
N MET A 269 15.44 1.24 5.84
CA MET A 269 16.07 0.00 5.42
C MET A 269 15.83 -1.22 6.31
N ASN A 270 15.06 -1.09 7.41
CA ASN A 270 14.77 -2.24 8.26
C ASN A 270 13.42 -2.89 7.91
N VAL A 271 13.48 -4.01 7.18
CA VAL A 271 12.30 -4.80 6.80
C VAL A 271 11.54 -5.38 8.00
N PHE A 272 12.22 -5.67 9.11
CA PHE A 272 11.55 -6.12 10.34
C PHE A 272 10.59 -5.05 10.87
N TRP A 273 11.06 -3.82 11.01
CA TRP A 273 10.21 -2.70 11.44
C TRP A 273 9.12 -2.36 10.40
N MET A 274 9.44 -2.50 9.11
CA MET A 274 8.45 -2.32 8.04
C MET A 274 7.29 -3.31 8.15
N ALA A 275 7.61 -4.59 8.34
CA ALA A 275 6.62 -5.65 8.53
C ALA A 275 5.81 -5.45 9.80
N LEU A 276 6.47 -5.07 10.90
CA LEU A 276 5.81 -4.82 12.17
C LEU A 276 4.82 -3.64 12.08
N ILE A 277 5.24 -2.51 11.52
CA ILE A 277 4.39 -1.32 11.34
C ILE A 277 3.27 -1.59 10.34
N GLY A 278 3.55 -2.30 9.25
CA GLY A 278 2.54 -2.71 8.27
C GLY A 278 1.47 -3.61 8.88
N LEU A 279 1.89 -4.64 9.63
CA LEU A 279 0.98 -5.52 10.36
C LEU A 279 0.16 -4.74 11.38
N PHE A 280 0.81 -3.84 12.11
CA PHE A 280 0.14 -3.02 13.10
C PHE A 280 -0.91 -2.09 12.47
N SER A 281 -0.60 -1.40 11.37
CA SER A 281 -1.56 -0.58 10.62
C SER A 281 -2.72 -1.41 10.05
N LEU A 282 -2.45 -2.64 9.63
CA LEU A 282 -3.48 -3.57 9.16
C LEU A 282 -4.40 -3.99 10.30
N VAL A 283 -3.85 -4.33 11.47
CA VAL A 283 -4.64 -4.67 12.67
C VAL A 283 -5.50 -3.48 13.10
N GLU A 284 -4.93 -2.28 13.20
CA GLU A 284 -5.69 -1.05 13.53
C GLU A 284 -6.90 -0.86 12.60
N LYS A 285 -6.76 -1.14 11.32
CA LYS A 285 -7.83 -0.97 10.33
C LYS A 285 -8.85 -2.11 10.36
N GLN A 286 -8.51 -3.29 10.88
CA GLN A 286 -9.39 -4.47 10.87
C GLN A 286 -10.14 -4.70 12.19
N THR A 287 -9.55 -4.36 13.33
CA THR A 287 -10.22 -4.53 14.64
C THR A 287 -11.18 -3.38 14.92
N ALA A 288 -12.36 -3.67 15.46
CA ALA A 288 -13.25 -2.64 16.00
C ALA A 288 -12.74 -2.21 17.39
N GLY A 289 -12.45 -0.92 17.57
CA GLY A 289 -12.02 -0.32 18.84
C GLY A 289 -10.67 0.39 18.80
N ASN A 290 -10.34 1.05 19.91
CA ASN A 290 -9.23 2.02 19.99
C ASN A 290 -8.04 1.44 20.77
N LEU A 291 -8.18 0.22 21.32
CA LEU A 291 -7.16 -0.47 22.10
C LEU A 291 -5.83 -0.65 21.34
N PRO A 292 -5.80 -1.18 20.09
CA PRO A 292 -4.53 -1.33 19.37
C PRO A 292 -3.86 0.03 19.12
N THR A 293 -4.63 1.03 18.70
CA THR A 293 -4.18 2.40 18.49
C THR A 293 -3.52 2.99 19.74
N ARG A 294 -4.18 2.85 20.91
CA ARG A 294 -3.65 3.31 22.20
C ARG A 294 -2.41 2.54 22.64
N LEU A 295 -2.37 1.22 22.41
CA LEU A 295 -1.22 0.38 22.72
C LEU A 295 0.01 0.80 21.92
N ALA A 296 -0.13 1.02 20.60
CA ALA A 296 1.01 1.54 19.83
C ALA A 296 1.39 2.96 20.21
N GLY A 297 0.42 3.83 20.49
CA GLY A 297 0.72 5.15 21.02
C GLY A 297 1.60 5.07 22.27
N ALA A 298 1.24 4.21 23.22
CA ALA A 298 2.01 3.99 24.44
C ALA A 298 3.41 3.42 24.15
N ILE A 299 3.52 2.40 23.29
CA ILE A 299 4.81 1.79 22.91
C ILE A 299 5.72 2.84 22.25
N LEU A 300 5.18 3.65 21.34
CA LEU A 300 5.95 4.70 20.65
C LEU A 300 6.43 5.79 21.61
N LEU A 301 5.61 6.20 22.58
CA LEU A 301 6.01 7.19 23.59
C LEU A 301 7.07 6.64 24.56
N VAL A 302 6.93 5.39 25.00
CA VAL A 302 7.95 4.72 25.82
C VAL A 302 9.26 4.64 25.05
N TRP A 303 9.21 4.27 23.77
CA TRP A 303 10.41 4.19 22.95
C TRP A 303 11.05 5.57 22.72
N ALA A 304 10.25 6.60 22.45
CA ALA A 304 10.73 7.98 22.35
C ALA A 304 11.44 8.44 23.62
N ALA A 305 10.87 8.13 24.79
CA ALA A 305 11.47 8.47 26.08
C ALA A 305 12.80 7.73 26.30
N THR A 306 12.86 6.43 25.97
CA THR A 306 14.13 5.68 26.07
C THR A 306 15.21 6.23 25.13
N LEU A 307 14.85 6.62 23.91
CA LEU A 307 15.78 7.23 22.97
C LEU A 307 16.28 8.58 23.47
N LEU A 308 15.41 9.41 24.03
CA LEU A 308 15.83 10.68 24.65
C LEU A 308 16.86 10.45 25.76
N VAL A 309 16.57 9.55 26.70
CA VAL A 309 17.46 9.25 27.83
C VAL A 309 18.82 8.70 27.39
N VAL A 310 18.86 7.91 26.31
CA VAL A 310 20.12 7.37 25.77
C VAL A 310 20.89 8.43 24.96
N SER A 311 20.18 9.40 24.37
CA SER A 311 20.78 10.46 23.55
C SER A 311 21.25 11.70 24.33
N THR A 312 20.90 11.80 25.62
CA THR A 312 21.33 12.86 26.56
C THR A 312 22.48 12.40 27.43
#